data_AF-X1C6M5-F1
#
_entry.id   AF-X1C6M5-F1
#
_cell.length_a   1.000
_cell.length_b   1.000
_cell.length_c   1.000
_cell.angle_alpha   90.00
_cell.angle_beta   90.00
_cell.angle_gamma   90.00
#
_symmetry.space_group_name_H-M   'P 1'
#
loop_
_entity.id
_entity.type
_entity.pdbx_description
1 polymer ?
#
loop_
_entity_poly.entity_id
_entity_poly.type
_entity_poly.pdbx_seq_one_letter_code
_entity_poly.pdbx_strand_id
1 'polypeptide(L)'
;MQVSYNLLKEYVDIDMSAEELAQRLTINGIILERMENISTEIEKVVVGKITSMSQHPENKKLIICQVDIKEGTLQIICGAKNIKVSDKVAVALDGAKLPQIGIIKSK
;
A
#
# COMPACT_ATOMS: atom_id res chain seq x y z
N MET A 1 20.87 3.19 -5.69
CA MET A 1 20.40 2.40 -4.52
C MET A 1 19.30 3.18 -3.84
N GLN A 2 18.18 2.56 -3.48
CA GLN A 2 17.10 3.21 -2.72
C GLN A 2 17.10 2.68 -1.29
N VAL A 3 16.95 3.57 -0.32
CA VAL A 3 16.93 3.21 1.11
C VAL A 3 15.83 3.99 1.82
N SER A 4 15.15 3.34 2.76
CA SER A 4 14.16 3.99 3.62
C SER A 4 14.88 4.88 4.63
N TYR A 5 14.47 6.14 4.71
CA TYR A 5 14.97 7.07 5.72
C TYR A 5 14.66 6.59 7.15
N ASN A 6 13.49 5.96 7.37
CA ASN A 6 13.16 5.38 8.66
C ASN A 6 14.09 4.20 9.01
N LEU A 7 14.45 3.39 8.02
CA LEU A 7 15.40 2.30 8.24
C LEU A 7 16.77 2.85 8.62
N LEU A 8 17.27 3.91 7.97
CA LEU A 8 18.55 4.53 8.33
C LEU A 8 18.59 4.98 9.79
N LYS A 9 17.47 5.52 10.31
CA LYS A 9 17.33 5.92 11.72
C LYS A 9 17.43 4.76 12.70
N GLU A 10 17.15 3.53 12.28
CA GLU A 10 17.31 2.35 13.14
C GLU A 10 18.78 1.94 13.30
N TYR A 11 19.66 2.36 12.38
CA TYR A 11 21.09 2.00 12.39
C TYR A 11 22.01 3.11 12.87
N VAL A 12 21.62 4.38 12.70
CA VAL A 12 22.44 5.55 13.03
C VAL A 12 21.54 6.65 13.58
N ASP A 13 22.03 7.36 14.59
CA ASP A 13 21.36 8.54 15.12
C ASP A 13 21.34 9.67 14.08
N ILE A 14 20.15 10.02 13.61
CA ILE A 14 19.91 11.05 12.59
C ILE A 14 18.85 12.03 13.12
N ASP A 15 19.30 13.20 13.53
CA ASP A 15 18.45 14.26 14.10
C ASP A 15 18.01 15.33 13.09
N MET A 16 18.39 15.18 11.81
CA MET A 16 18.08 16.12 10.72
C MET A 16 17.01 15.58 9.79
N SER A 17 16.35 16.44 9.01
CA SER A 17 15.32 16.02 8.05
C SER A 17 15.90 15.14 6.93
N ALA A 18 15.02 14.43 6.20
CA ALA A 18 15.44 13.62 5.07
C ALA A 18 16.11 14.46 3.97
N GLU A 19 15.60 15.68 3.73
CA GLU A 19 16.13 16.65 2.78
C GLU A 19 17.53 17.14 3.19
N GLU A 20 17.72 17.50 4.46
CA GLU A 20 19.03 17.94 4.96
C GLU A 20 20.06 16.82 4.90
N LEU A 21 19.68 15.60 5.31
CA LEU A 21 20.53 14.43 5.21
C LEU A 21 20.97 14.20 3.76
N ALA A 22 20.04 14.27 2.81
CA ALA A 22 20.34 14.07 1.40
C ALA A 22 21.31 15.12 0.84
N GLN A 23 21.17 16.38 1.24
CA GLN A 23 22.10 17.45 0.86
C GLN A 23 23.51 17.17 1.41
N ARG A 24 23.63 16.80 2.68
CA ARG A 24 24.93 16.47 3.29
C ARG A 24 25.58 15.26 2.62
N LEU A 25 24.80 14.21 2.34
CA LEU A 25 25.29 13.04 1.61
C LEU A 25 25.82 13.44 0.22
N THR A 26 25.09 14.30 -0.50
CA THR A 26 25.48 14.78 -1.83
C THR A 26 26.79 15.55 -1.79
N ILE A 27 26.98 16.44 -0.80
CA ILE A 27 28.23 17.19 -0.59
C ILE A 27 29.40 16.25 -0.30
N ASN A 28 29.16 15.14 0.41
CA ASN A 28 30.17 14.14 0.75
C ASN A 28 30.36 13.07 -0.35
N GLY A 29 29.83 13.30 -1.55
CA GLY A 29 30.05 12.44 -2.72
C GLY A 29 29.01 11.34 -2.93
N ILE A 30 27.98 11.23 -2.08
CA ILE A 30 26.86 10.31 -2.24
C ILE A 30 25.69 11.08 -2.86
N ILE A 31 25.63 11.09 -4.18
CA ILE A 31 24.67 11.89 -4.95
C ILE A 31 23.25 11.36 -4.78
N LEU A 32 22.32 12.25 -4.42
CA LEU A 32 20.90 11.95 -4.44
C LEU A 32 20.32 12.12 -5.86
N GLU A 33 19.85 11.04 -6.45
CA GLU A 33 19.14 11.09 -7.75
C GLU A 33 17.64 11.38 -7.58
N ARG A 34 17.03 10.83 -6.52
CA ARG A 34 15.58 10.90 -6.29
C ARG A 34 15.25 10.73 -4.81
N MET A 35 14.27 11.50 -4.36
CA MET A 35 13.62 11.34 -3.06
C MET A 35 12.10 11.22 -3.28
N GLU A 36 11.47 10.29 -2.57
CA GLU A 36 10.03 10.07 -2.61
C GLU A 36 9.47 10.02 -1.20
N ASN A 37 8.43 10.80 -0.95
CA ASN A 37 7.70 10.71 0.30
C ASN A 37 6.53 9.72 0.16
N ILE A 38 6.64 8.59 0.85
CA ILE A 38 5.66 7.49 0.84
C ILE A 38 4.49 7.78 1.78
N SER A 39 4.55 8.81 2.63
CA SER A 39 3.48 9.20 3.56
C SER A 39 2.28 9.89 2.90
N THR A 40 2.05 9.66 1.61
CA THR A 40 0.94 10.27 0.86
C THR A 40 -0.41 9.83 1.42
N GLU A 41 -1.42 10.70 1.27
CA GLU A 41 -2.77 10.66 1.85
C GLU A 41 -3.58 9.39 1.49
N ILE A 42 -3.18 8.24 2.03
CA ILE A 42 -3.97 7.02 2.00
C ILE A 42 -4.96 7.09 3.16
N GLU A 43 -6.24 7.16 2.82
CA GLU A 43 -7.31 7.22 3.81
C GLU A 43 -8.27 6.04 3.64
N LYS A 44 -8.81 5.56 4.77
CA LYS A 44 -9.79 4.45 4.84
C LYS A 44 -9.31 3.15 4.16
N VAL A 45 -8.03 2.84 4.30
CA VAL A 45 -7.47 1.52 3.95
C VAL A 45 -7.26 0.74 5.24
N VAL A 46 -7.81 -0.47 5.28
CA VAL A 46 -7.74 -1.37 6.44
C VAL A 46 -7.13 -2.70 6.06
N VAL A 47 -6.69 -3.47 7.05
CA VAL A 47 -6.25 -4.85 6.84
C VAL A 47 -7.46 -5.78 6.89
N GLY A 48 -7.74 -6.46 5.78
CA GLY A 48 -8.76 -7.50 5.69
C GLY A 48 -8.16 -8.90 5.50
N LYS A 49 -8.94 -9.94 5.76
CA LYS A 49 -8.57 -11.35 5.52
C LYS A 49 -9.51 -11.98 4.51
N ILE A 50 -8.98 -12.62 3.48
CA ILE A 50 -9.79 -13.34 2.49
C ILE A 50 -10.37 -14.60 3.13
N THR A 51 -11.69 -14.73 3.19
CA THR A 51 -12.39 -15.89 3.78
C THR A 51 -12.79 -16.91 2.71
N SER A 52 -13.16 -16.47 1.51
CA SER A 52 -13.45 -17.35 0.38
C SER A 52 -13.21 -16.67 -0.97
N MET A 53 -13.03 -17.48 -2.01
CA MET A 53 -12.81 -17.03 -3.38
C MET A 53 -13.60 -17.90 -4.35
N SER A 54 -14.27 -17.28 -5.32
CA SER A 54 -14.98 -17.97 -6.39
C SER A 54 -14.73 -17.29 -7.75
N GLN A 55 -14.81 -18.06 -8.83
CA GLN A 55 -14.61 -17.52 -10.17
C GLN A 55 -15.80 -16.63 -10.56
N HIS A 56 -15.55 -15.47 -11.17
CA HIS A 56 -16.63 -14.64 -11.70
C HIS A 56 -17.34 -15.36 -12.86
N PRO A 57 -18.69 -15.45 -12.86
CA PRO A 57 -19.45 -16.24 -13.84
C PRO A 57 -19.26 -15.73 -15.28
N GLU A 58 -19.19 -14.42 -15.46
CA GLU A 58 -19.08 -13.80 -16.79
C GLU A 58 -17.65 -13.55 -17.25
N ASN A 59 -16.66 -13.58 -16.35
CA ASN A 59 -15.28 -13.22 -16.69
C ASN A 59 -14.26 -14.12 -15.99
N LYS A 60 -13.67 -15.02 -16.77
CA LYS A 60 -12.67 -15.99 -16.28
C LYS A 60 -11.35 -15.34 -15.79
N LYS A 61 -11.15 -14.04 -16.00
CA LYS A 61 -9.99 -13.30 -15.48
C LYS A 61 -10.24 -12.66 -14.11
N LEU A 62 -11.49 -12.64 -13.65
CA LEU A 62 -11.89 -11.99 -12.40
C LEU A 62 -12.33 -13.02 -11.35
N ILE A 63 -12.01 -12.74 -10.10
CA ILE A 63 -12.32 -13.57 -8.95
C ILE A 63 -13.16 -12.76 -7.98
N ILE A 64 -14.23 -13.34 -7.48
CA ILE A 64 -15.06 -12.78 -6.42
C ILE A 64 -14.44 -13.24 -5.09
N CYS A 65 -13.98 -12.29 -4.28
CA CYS A 65 -13.37 -12.53 -2.99
C CYS A 65 -14.32 -12.08 -1.88
N GLN A 66 -14.54 -12.92 -0.87
CA GLN A 66 -15.15 -12.48 0.38
C GLN A 66 -14.02 -12.12 1.34
N VAL A 67 -14.04 -10.91 1.88
CA VAL A 67 -12.97 -10.36 2.70
C VAL A 67 -13.54 -9.85 4.02
N ASP A 68 -13.07 -10.44 5.12
CA ASP A 68 -13.41 -10.03 6.48
C ASP A 68 -12.53 -8.86 6.92
N ILE A 69 -13.15 -7.74 7.29
CA ILE A 69 -12.48 -6.52 7.75
C ILE A 69 -12.75 -6.23 9.24
N LYS A 70 -13.09 -7.26 10.04
CA LYS A 70 -13.55 -7.19 11.44
C LYS A 70 -14.92 -6.55 11.64
N GLU A 71 -15.20 -5.44 10.95
CA GLU A 71 -16.49 -4.74 10.99
C GLU A 71 -17.57 -5.42 10.15
N GLY A 72 -17.18 -6.39 9.32
CA GLY A 72 -18.07 -7.14 8.45
C GLY A 72 -17.29 -7.90 7.38
N THR A 73 -18.03 -8.64 6.55
CA THR A 73 -17.49 -9.27 5.35
C THR A 73 -17.92 -8.48 4.12
N LEU A 74 -16.96 -8.10 3.28
CA LEU A 74 -17.18 -7.41 2.02
C LEU A 74 -16.94 -8.35 0.84
N GLN A 75 -17.76 -8.21 -0.19
CA GLN A 75 -17.53 -8.85 -1.48
C GLN A 75 -16.73 -7.93 -2.39
N ILE A 76 -15.55 -8.35 -2.82
CA ILE A 76 -14.64 -7.58 -3.67
C ILE A 76 -14.31 -8.40 -4.92
N ILE A 77 -14.51 -7.81 -6.09
CA ILE A 77 -14.09 -8.40 -7.37
C ILE A 77 -12.63 -8.02 -7.60
N CYS A 78 -11.76 -9.01 -7.69
CA CYS A 78 -10.33 -8.82 -7.86
C CYS A 78 -9.83 -9.51 -9.13
N GLY A 79 -8.91 -8.85 -9.86
CA GLY A 79 -8.21 -9.45 -11.01
C GLY A 79 -6.81 -10.00 -10.67
N ALA A 80 -6.37 -9.88 -9.41
CA ALA A 80 -5.06 -10.32 -8.97
C ALA A 80 -4.98 -11.86 -8.96
N LYS A 81 -3.86 -12.41 -9.43
CA LYS A 81 -3.60 -13.86 -9.46
C LYS A 81 -2.74 -14.36 -8.31
N ASN A 82 -2.19 -13.45 -7.52
CA ASN A 82 -1.27 -13.71 -6.41
C ASN A 82 -1.97 -13.67 -5.04
N ILE A 83 -3.28 -13.92 -5.00
CA ILE A 83 -4.08 -13.92 -3.76
C ILE A 83 -4.63 -15.32 -3.49
N LYS A 84 -4.77 -15.67 -2.21
CA LYS A 84 -5.28 -16.96 -1.74
C LYS A 84 -6.22 -16.77 -0.54
N VAL A 85 -7.05 -17.77 -0.30
CA VAL A 85 -7.87 -17.83 0.92
C VAL A 85 -6.96 -17.81 2.14
N SER A 86 -7.37 -17.06 3.16
CA SER A 86 -6.64 -16.71 4.39
C SER A 86 -5.54 -15.65 4.29
N ASP A 87 -5.23 -15.11 3.10
CA ASP A 87 -4.29 -13.99 2.99
C ASP A 87 -4.82 -12.74 3.69
N LYS A 88 -3.90 -12.01 4.35
CA LYS A 88 -4.15 -10.66 4.86
C LYS A 88 -3.80 -9.66 3.77
N VAL A 89 -4.75 -8.82 3.39
CA VAL A 89 -4.63 -7.88 2.29
C VAL A 89 -5.03 -6.48 2.73
N ALA A 90 -4.47 -5.47 2.06
CA ALA A 90 -4.94 -4.09 2.21
C ALA A 90 -6.26 -3.93 1.44
N VAL A 91 -7.30 -3.46 2.13
CA VAL A 91 -8.64 -3.25 1.60
C VAL A 91 -8.95 -1.77 1.63
N ALA A 92 -9.17 -1.18 0.45
CA ALA A 92 -9.70 0.18 0.32
C ALA A 92 -11.22 0.15 0.47
N LEU A 93 -11.74 0.81 1.50
CA LEU A 93 -13.18 0.89 1.76
C LEU A 93 -13.87 1.90 0.83
N ASP A 94 -15.20 1.95 0.87
CA ASP A 94 -15.95 2.99 0.17
C ASP A 94 -15.53 4.40 0.66
N GLY A 95 -15.27 5.28 -0.30
CA GLY A 95 -14.73 6.59 -0.05
C GLY A 95 -13.24 6.62 0.33
N ALA A 96 -12.50 5.51 0.21
CA ALA A 96 -11.05 5.50 0.41
C ALA A 96 -10.34 6.38 -0.61
N LYS A 97 -9.33 7.12 -0.15
CA LYS A 97 -8.50 8.00 -0.97
C LYS A 97 -7.18 7.31 -1.21
N LEU A 98 -6.83 7.11 -2.48
CA LEU A 98 -5.57 6.50 -2.88
C LEU A 98 -4.79 7.46 -3.78
N PRO A 99 -3.46 7.60 -3.56
CA PRO A 99 -2.63 8.41 -4.45
C PRO A 99 -2.69 7.86 -5.88
N GLN A 100 -2.73 8.76 -6.87
CA GLN A 100 -2.78 8.46 -8.31
C GLN A 100 -4.08 7.78 -8.82
N ILE A 101 -4.90 7.19 -7.93
CA ILE A 101 -6.17 6.52 -8.30
C ILE A 101 -7.39 7.40 -7.99
N GLY A 102 -7.35 8.20 -6.91
CA GLY A 102 -8.47 9.03 -6.48
C GLY A 102 -9.34 8.35 -5.42
N ILE A 103 -10.64 8.67 -5.42
CA ILE A 103 -11.60 8.17 -4.41
C ILE A 103 -12.27 6.89 -4.92
N ILE A 104 -12.19 5.82 -4.14
CA ILE A 104 -12.88 4.55 -4.41
C ILE A 104 -14.36 4.70 -4.11
N LYS A 105 -15.20 4.24 -5.04
CA LYS A 105 -16.65 4.17 -4.87
C LYS A 105 -17.12 2.74 -5.07
N SER A 106 -17.81 2.19 -4.08
CA SER A 106 -18.58 0.97 -4.22
C SER A 106 -19.84 1.28 -5.02
N LYS A 107 -20.18 0.44 -6.00
CA LYS A 107 -21.39 0.54 -6.81
C LYS A 107 -22.31 -0.63 -6.52
#